data_AF-A0A518I612-F1
#
_entry.id   AF-A0A518I612-F1
#
_cell.length_a   1.000
_cell.length_b   1.000
_cell.length_c   1.000
_cell.angle_alpha   90.00
_cell.angle_beta   90.00
_cell.angle_gamma   90.00
#
_symmetry.space_group_name_H-M   'P 1'
#
loop_
_entity.id
_entity.type
_entity.pdbx_description
1 polymer ?
#
loop_
_entity_poly.entity_id
_entity_poly.type
_entity_poly.pdbx_seq_one_letter_code
_entity_poly.pdbx_strand_id
1 'polypeptide(L)'
;MAVTKNYRVDGTDDYTIKYEEKGWLSPTYKITCTRHPHNPRSTNVNDCHLYSSGEVCVAAGKEPKSLDKAKAIGMAFCEGYSRFIRTGKFPNGRKRVNV
;
A
#
# COMPACT_ATOMS: atom_id res chain seq x y z
N MET A 1 12.43 -8.37 -10.66
CA MET A 1 13.03 -8.68 -9.33
C MET A 1 12.02 -8.41 -8.21
N ALA A 2 12.15 -9.03 -7.03
CA ALA A 2 11.27 -8.80 -5.87
C ALA A 2 12.06 -8.30 -4.63
N VAL A 3 11.54 -7.30 -3.93
CA VAL A 3 12.14 -6.72 -2.72
C VAL A 3 11.09 -6.67 -1.61
N THR A 4 11.41 -7.19 -0.43
CA THR A 4 10.54 -7.11 0.76
C THR A 4 11.10 -6.08 1.73
N LYS A 5 10.23 -5.24 2.30
CA LYS A 5 10.59 -4.26 3.32
C LYS A 5 9.57 -4.27 4.45
N ASN A 6 10.08 -4.18 5.68
CA ASN A 6 9.27 -3.99 6.86
C ASN A 6 9.15 -2.50 7.18
N TYR A 7 7.96 -2.07 7.57
CA TYR A 7 7.68 -0.72 8.01
C TYR A 7 7.08 -0.75 9.41
N ARG A 8 7.30 0.32 10.17
CA ARG A 8 6.67 0.54 11.46
C ARG A 8 6.13 1.96 11.52
N VAL A 9 4.83 2.09 11.80
CA VAL A 9 4.14 3.39 11.92
C VAL A 9 3.82 3.64 13.39
N ASP A 10 4.13 4.86 13.87
CA ASP A 10 3.93 5.31 15.26
C ASP A 10 4.43 4.34 16.33
N GLY A 11 5.48 3.57 16.03
CA GLY A 11 6.07 2.60 16.95
C GLY A 11 5.16 1.43 17.32
N THR A 12 4.00 1.23 16.68
CA THR A 12 3.01 0.22 17.10
C THR A 12 2.51 -0.64 15.94
N ASP A 13 2.36 -0.06 14.76
CA ASP A 13 1.79 -0.77 13.63
C ASP A 13 2.91 -1.33 12.74
N ASP A 14 3.02 -2.65 12.71
CA ASP A 14 3.99 -3.35 11.86
C ASP A 14 3.40 -3.72 10.51
N TYR A 15 4.18 -3.48 9.46
CA TYR A 15 3.84 -3.86 8.10
C TYR A 15 4.98 -4.62 7.43
N THR A 16 4.61 -5.54 6.54
CA THR A 16 5.53 -6.16 5.59
C THR A 16 5.00 -5.91 4.19
N ILE A 17 5.80 -5.22 3.37
CA ILE A 17 5.45 -4.85 2.00
C ILE A 17 6.44 -5.51 1.04
N LYS A 18 5.91 -6.19 0.04
CA LYS A 18 6.64 -6.79 -1.08
C LYS A 18 6.46 -5.93 -2.33
N TYR A 19 7.57 -5.61 -2.98
CA TYR A 19 7.65 -4.87 -4.23
C TYR A 19 8.11 -5.82 -5.32
N GLU A 20 7.27 -6.03 -6.34
CA GLU A 20 7.55 -6.96 -7.43
C GLU A 20 7.50 -6.21 -8.75
N GLU A 21 8.61 -6.19 -9.48
CA GLU A 21 8.65 -5.66 -10.83
C GLU A 21 7.81 -6.51 -11.78
N LYS A 22 7.04 -5.86 -12.64
CA LYS A 22 6.12 -6.42 -13.62
C LYS A 22 6.24 -5.70 -14.95
N GLY A 23 6.07 -6.45 -16.04
CA GLY A 23 6.09 -5.92 -17.39
C GLY A 23 7.50 -5.91 -17.97
N TRP A 24 7.63 -6.47 -19.18
CA TRP A 24 8.91 -6.62 -19.85
C TRP A 24 9.32 -5.37 -20.65
N LEU A 25 8.35 -4.72 -21.31
CA LEU A 25 8.57 -3.53 -22.14
C LEU A 25 8.48 -2.21 -21.38
N SER A 26 7.69 -2.16 -20.30
CA SER A 26 7.61 -1.01 -19.40
C SER A 26 7.50 -1.52 -17.96
N PRO A 27 8.64 -1.70 -17.27
CA PRO A 27 8.62 -2.24 -15.93
C PRO A 27 7.89 -1.28 -14.99
N THR A 28 6.89 -1.82 -14.31
CA THR A 28 6.15 -1.19 -13.22
C THR A 28 6.29 -2.06 -11.98
N TYR A 29 6.00 -1.53 -10.80
CA TYR A 29 6.05 -2.33 -9.57
C TYR A 29 4.63 -2.60 -9.04
N LYS A 30 4.34 -3.88 -8.83
CA LYS A 30 3.25 -4.32 -7.96
C LYS A 30 3.69 -4.18 -6.50
N ILE A 31 2.77 -3.70 -5.67
CA ILE A 31 2.97 -3.52 -4.24
C ILE A 31 1.99 -4.44 -3.52
N THR A 32 2.50 -5.36 -2.70
CA THR A 32 1.69 -6.31 -1.94
C THR A 32 2.00 -6.14 -0.45
N CYS A 33 0.97 -5.90 0.35
CA CYS A 33 1.06 -5.92 1.81
C CYS A 33 0.72 -7.32 2.32
N THR A 34 1.70 -7.98 2.94
CA THR A 34 1.56 -9.36 3.45
C THR A 34 1.37 -9.41 4.97
N ARG A 35 1.71 -8.33 5.66
CA ARG A 35 1.44 -8.14 7.09
C ARG A 35 0.99 -6.70 7.30
N HIS A 36 -0.08 -6.52 8.05
CA HIS A 36 -0.61 -5.24 8.51
C HIS A 36 -1.37 -5.46 9.82
N PRO A 37 -1.66 -4.39 10.59
CA PRO A 37 -2.50 -4.50 11.79
C PRO A 37 -3.90 -5.02 11.47
N HIS A 38 -4.58 -5.53 12.50
CA HIS A 38 -5.98 -5.91 12.40
C HIS A 38 -6.85 -4.70 11.99
N ASN A 39 -7.78 -4.93 11.06
CA ASN A 39 -8.68 -3.91 10.55
C ASN A 39 -10.10 -4.12 11.09
N PRO A 40 -10.53 -3.36 12.12
CA PRO A 40 -11.87 -3.43 12.69
C PRO A 40 -12.90 -2.58 11.92
N ARG A 41 -12.52 -2.01 10.77
CA ARG A 41 -13.34 -1.08 9.99
C ARG A 41 -13.90 -1.79 8.75
N SER A 42 -13.73 -1.22 7.57
CA SER A 42 -14.20 -1.76 6.30
C SER A 42 -13.08 -2.51 5.59
N THR A 43 -13.43 -3.63 4.96
CA THR A 43 -12.55 -4.38 4.04
C THR A 43 -12.78 -4.00 2.57
N ASN A 44 -13.67 -3.03 2.30
CA ASN A 44 -13.88 -2.51 0.95
C ASN A 44 -12.61 -1.80 0.48
N VAL A 45 -12.08 -2.23 -0.67
CA VAL A 45 -10.83 -1.70 -1.24
C VAL A 45 -10.89 -0.19 -1.48
N ASN A 46 -12.08 0.37 -1.74
CA ASN A 46 -12.22 1.82 -1.95
C ASN A 46 -12.05 2.64 -0.66
N ASP A 47 -12.15 2.00 0.49
CA ASP A 47 -11.99 2.62 1.81
C ASP A 47 -10.59 2.38 2.37
N CYS A 48 -10.11 1.13 2.34
CA CYS A 48 -8.85 0.73 2.96
C CYS A 48 -7.66 0.65 2.00
N HIS A 49 -7.89 0.78 0.69
CA HIS A 49 -6.87 0.70 -0.37
C HIS A 49 -6.05 -0.59 -0.36
N LEU A 50 -6.63 -1.68 0.15
CA LEU A 50 -6.05 -3.02 0.18
C LEU A 50 -7.04 -4.02 -0.43
N TYR A 51 -6.65 -4.68 -1.51
CA TYR A 51 -7.42 -5.78 -2.07
C TYR A 51 -7.36 -7.01 -1.15
N SER A 52 -8.35 -7.89 -1.24
CA SER A 52 -8.35 -9.17 -0.51
C SER A 52 -7.14 -10.07 -0.83
N SER A 53 -6.48 -9.85 -1.97
CA SER A 53 -5.23 -10.50 -2.36
C SER A 53 -3.99 -9.97 -1.63
N GLY A 54 -4.13 -8.93 -0.80
CA GLY A 54 -3.02 -8.18 -0.20
C GLY A 54 -2.41 -7.14 -1.13
N GLU A 55 -2.89 -7.00 -2.37
CA GLU A 55 -2.38 -5.97 -3.28
C GLU A 55 -2.82 -4.57 -2.84
N VAL A 56 -1.90 -3.61 -2.84
CA VAL A 56 -2.20 -2.20 -2.53
C VAL A 56 -2.88 -1.56 -3.75
N CYS A 57 -3.99 -0.86 -3.53
CA CYS A 57 -4.75 -0.19 -4.59
C CYS A 57 -4.03 1.08 -5.07
N VAL A 58 -3.23 0.94 -6.12
CA VAL A 58 -2.58 2.07 -6.81
C VAL A 58 -3.52 2.62 -7.90
N ALA A 59 -3.48 3.93 -8.12
CA ALA A 59 -4.21 4.54 -9.22
C ALA A 59 -3.75 3.98 -10.58
N ALA A 60 -4.70 3.48 -11.37
CA ALA A 60 -4.47 3.11 -12.77
C ALA A 60 -3.78 4.25 -13.54
N GLY A 61 -2.71 3.92 -14.27
CA GLY A 61 -1.87 4.90 -14.98
C GLY A 61 -0.87 5.65 -14.09
N LYS A 62 -0.82 5.35 -12.79
CA LYS A 62 0.15 5.87 -11.81
C LYS A 62 0.98 4.76 -11.18
N GLU A 63 1.04 3.60 -11.83
CA GLU A 63 1.86 2.49 -11.40
C GLU A 63 3.33 2.96 -11.30
N PRO A 64 4.01 2.68 -10.18
CA PRO A 64 5.39 3.13 -9.98
C PRO A 64 6.32 2.45 -11.00
N LYS A 65 7.09 3.27 -11.74
CA LYS A 65 8.10 2.80 -12.70
C LYS A 65 9.50 2.67 -12.12
N SER A 66 9.65 2.92 -10.83
CA SER A 66 10.91 2.76 -10.09
C SER A 66 10.65 2.18 -8.71
N LEU A 67 11.63 1.43 -8.18
CA LEU A 67 11.53 0.84 -6.86
C LEU A 67 11.38 1.92 -5.77
N ASP A 68 12.04 3.06 -5.91
CA ASP A 68 11.93 4.14 -4.91
C ASP A 68 10.54 4.77 -4.90
N LYS A 69 9.93 4.97 -6.08
CA LYS A 69 8.53 5.40 -6.15
C LYS A 69 7.59 4.35 -5.56
N ALA A 70 7.85 3.08 -5.81
CA ALA A 70 7.07 1.99 -5.21
C ALA A 70 7.18 2.00 -3.68
N LYS A 71 8.39 2.18 -3.13
CA LYS A 71 8.62 2.29 -1.68
C LYS A 71 7.93 3.50 -1.06
N ALA A 72 7.89 4.63 -1.77
CA ALA A 72 7.17 5.83 -1.33
C ALA A 72 5.66 5.58 -1.25
N ILE A 73 5.07 4.94 -2.27
CA ILE A 73 3.66 4.53 -2.25
C ILE A 73 3.39 3.55 -1.11
N GLY A 74 4.26 2.55 -0.91
CA GLY A 74 4.13 1.59 0.18
C GLY A 74 4.17 2.23 1.56
N MET A 75 5.03 3.22 1.78
CA MET A 75 5.07 3.99 3.03
C MET A 75 3.79 4.82 3.24
N ALA A 76 3.36 5.55 2.20
CA ALA A 76 2.12 6.33 2.25
C ALA A 76 0.89 5.45 2.51
N PHE A 77 0.87 4.23 1.95
CA PHE A 77 -0.14 3.23 2.27
C PHE A 77 -0.11 2.84 3.74
N CYS A 78 1.05 2.50 4.31
CA CYS A 78 1.16 2.09 5.72
C CYS A 78 0.64 3.18 6.66
N GLU A 79 1.05 4.44 6.45
CA GLU A 79 0.60 5.58 7.25
C GLU A 79 -0.92 5.80 7.13
N GLY A 80 -1.44 5.72 5.90
CA GLY A 80 -2.85 5.88 5.64
C GLY A 80 -3.71 4.76 6.20
N TYR A 81 -3.23 3.52 6.14
CA TYR A 81 -3.91 2.34 6.68
C TYR A 81 -3.96 2.39 8.21
N SER A 82 -2.84 2.74 8.87
CA SER A 82 -2.78 2.97 10.32
C SER A 82 -3.78 4.04 10.78
N ARG A 83 -3.91 5.14 10.02
CA ARG A 83 -4.93 6.15 10.31
C ARG A 83 -6.34 5.63 10.07
N PHE A 84 -6.56 4.87 9.00
CA PHE A 84 -7.86 4.30 8.66
C PHE A 84 -8.38 3.33 9.73
N ILE A 85 -7.57 2.37 10.18
CA ILE A 85 -8.01 1.41 11.21
C ILE A 85 -8.40 2.12 12.52
N ARG A 86 -7.69 3.19 12.88
CA ARG A 86 -7.97 3.99 14.08
C ARG A 86 -9.22 4.87 13.92
N THR A 87 -9.35 5.56 12.79
CA THR A 87 -10.34 6.65 12.62
C THR A 87 -11.52 6.33 11.69
N GLY A 88 -11.45 5.23 10.94
CA GLY A 88 -12.39 4.90 9.86
C GLY A 88 -12.19 5.72 8.58
N LYS A 89 -11.17 6.59 8.51
CA LYS A 89 -10.94 7.48 7.36
C LYS A 89 -9.48 7.41 6.89
N PHE A 90 -9.28 7.04 5.63
CA PHE A 90 -7.98 7.15 4.97
C PHE A 90 -7.66 8.64 4.73
N PRO A 91 -6.42 9.13 4.96
CA PRO A 91 -6.08 10.56 4.91
C PRO A 91 -6.51 11.28 3.62
N ASN A 92 -6.46 10.58 2.47
CA ASN A 92 -6.85 11.11 1.17
C ASN A 92 -8.26 10.65 0.70
N GLY A 93 -9.06 10.10 1.63
CA GLY A 93 -10.40 9.59 1.35
C GLY A 93 -10.41 8.48 0.29
N ARG A 94 -11.38 8.56 -0.64
CA ARG A 94 -11.55 7.62 -1.77
C ARG A 94 -10.50 7.79 -2.89
N LYS A 95 -9.64 8.81 -2.83
CA LYS A 95 -8.59 8.97 -3.84
C LYS A 95 -7.52 7.89 -3.60
N ARG A 96 -7.28 7.07 -4.62
CA ARG A 96 -6.26 6.02 -4.64
C ARG A 96 -4.88 6.59 -4.26
N VAL A 97 -4.03 5.80 -3.60
CA VAL A 97 -2.71 6.25 -3.12
C VAL A 97 -1.87 6.72 -4.31
N ASN A 98 -1.55 8.02 -4.35
CA ASN A 98 -0.70 8.66 -5.34
C ASN A 98 0.24 9.62 -4.61
N VAL A 99 1.54 9.46 -4.83
CA VAL A 99 2.62 10.37 -4.42
C VAL A 99 3.29 10.94 -5.67
#